data_AF-A0A136MTB0-F1
#
_entry.id   AF-A0A136MTB0-F1
#
_cell.length_a   1.000
_cell.length_b   1.000
_cell.length_c   1.000
_cell.angle_alpha   90.00
_cell.angle_beta   90.00
_cell.angle_gamma   90.00
#
_symmetry.space_group_name_H-M   'P 1'
#
loop_
_entity.id
_entity.type
_entity.pdbx_description
1 polymer ?
#
loop_
_entity_poly.entity_id
_entity_poly.type
_entity_poly.pdbx_seq_one_letter_code
_entity_poly.pdbx_strand_id
1 'polypeptide(L)'
;MTLGQFFEYVTQNPYLVLFYFFALPFTSLLANWLGAGEGHLSPWKYLYTVLVYLACIPGIFALTLNVYMFLFERQPIMETNLFIQVLPVLCMLLTLWIIKRNVQLVDVPGFDKIGNLVFIITILISMMWIIEKTHLFVFTYMPFYQFILLFAGFLILIRWLWSRMVS
;
A
#
# COMPACT_ATOMS: atom_id res chain seq x y z
N MET A 1 -22.77 8.52 -0.14
CA MET A 1 -22.30 7.78 1.05
C MET A 1 -21.01 8.43 1.53
N THR A 2 -20.86 8.68 2.83
CA THR A 2 -19.57 9.10 3.42
C THR A 2 -18.66 7.88 3.65
N LEU A 3 -17.37 8.08 3.91
CA LEU A 3 -16.44 6.99 4.25
C LEU A 3 -16.88 6.22 5.51
N GLY A 4 -17.40 6.95 6.52
CA GLY A 4 -17.96 6.33 7.72
C GLY A 4 -19.15 5.42 7.40
N GLN A 5 -20.10 5.90 6.58
CA GLN A 5 -21.26 5.10 6.15
C GLN A 5 -20.84 3.88 5.31
N PHE A 6 -19.77 4.00 4.51
CA PHE A 6 -19.23 2.87 3.76
C PHE A 6 -18.64 1.80 4.70
N PHE A 7 -17.84 2.19 5.69
CA PHE A 7 -17.29 1.25 6.67
C PHE A 7 -18.37 0.58 7.52
N GLU A 8 -19.40 1.32 7.88
CA GLU A 8 -20.55 0.77 8.61
C GLU A 8 -21.32 -0.23 7.76
N TYR A 9 -21.56 0.06 6.48
CA TYR A 9 -22.19 -0.86 5.54
C TYR A 9 -21.39 -2.15 5.32
N VAL A 10 -20.07 -2.03 5.18
CA VAL A 10 -19.11 -3.16 5.04
C VAL A 10 -19.12 -4.02 6.30
N THR A 11 -19.18 -3.39 7.48
CA THR A 11 -19.22 -4.09 8.77
C THR A 11 -20.57 -4.78 9.00
N GLN A 12 -21.67 -4.20 8.51
CA GLN A 12 -23.02 -4.80 8.57
C GLN A 12 -23.21 -5.96 7.57
N ASN A 13 -22.41 -6.04 6.51
CA ASN A 13 -22.48 -7.11 5.49
C ASN A 13 -21.16 -7.89 5.37
N PRO A 14 -20.68 -8.55 6.44
CA PRO A 14 -19.37 -9.19 6.46
C PRO A 14 -19.25 -10.35 5.46
N TYR A 15 -20.37 -10.98 5.08
CA TYR A 15 -20.40 -12.09 4.12
C TYR A 15 -19.91 -11.66 2.73
N LEU A 16 -20.26 -10.46 2.24
CA LEU A 16 -19.80 -9.96 0.94
C LEU A 16 -18.30 -9.68 0.95
N VAL A 17 -17.82 -9.10 2.05
CA VAL A 17 -16.41 -8.76 2.26
C VAL A 17 -15.55 -10.03 2.30
N LEU A 18 -15.98 -11.01 3.09
CA LEU A 18 -15.34 -12.31 3.17
C LEU A 18 -15.38 -13.03 1.82
N PHE A 19 -16.52 -13.03 1.13
CA PHE A 19 -16.62 -13.64 -0.18
C PHE A 19 -15.65 -13.01 -1.18
N TYR A 20 -15.58 -11.68 -1.24
CA TYR A 20 -14.64 -10.97 -2.11
C TYR A 20 -13.18 -11.33 -1.80
N PHE A 21 -12.76 -11.20 -0.54
CA PHE A 21 -11.37 -11.47 -0.15
C PHE A 21 -11.01 -12.96 -0.14
N PHE A 22 -11.99 -13.86 -0.11
CA PHE A 22 -11.76 -15.30 -0.30
C PHE A 22 -11.71 -15.67 -1.78
N ALA A 23 -12.56 -15.07 -2.61
CA ALA A 23 -12.62 -15.33 -4.04
C ALA A 23 -11.30 -14.98 -4.75
N LEU A 24 -10.60 -13.92 -4.33
CA LEU A 24 -9.31 -13.53 -4.93
C LEU A 24 -8.22 -14.62 -4.81
N PRO A 25 -7.81 -15.07 -3.62
CA PRO A 25 -6.82 -16.13 -3.49
C PRO A 25 -7.34 -17.45 -4.08
N PHE A 26 -8.63 -17.74 -3.93
CA PHE A 26 -9.23 -18.95 -4.51
C PHE A 26 -9.15 -18.99 -6.04
N THR A 27 -9.53 -17.90 -6.72
CA THR A 27 -9.41 -17.78 -8.18
C THR A 27 -7.97 -17.77 -8.64
N SER A 28 -7.05 -17.16 -7.88
CA SER A 28 -5.61 -17.24 -8.18
C SER A 28 -5.06 -18.66 -8.10
N LEU A 29 -5.57 -19.46 -7.15
CA LEU A 29 -5.20 -20.86 -6.98
C LEU A 29 -5.74 -21.72 -8.13
N LEU A 30 -7.01 -21.52 -8.51
CA LEU A 30 -7.60 -22.17 -9.67
C LEU A 30 -6.87 -21.80 -10.97
N ALA A 31 -6.55 -20.52 -11.17
CA ALA A 31 -5.80 -20.06 -12.33
C ALA A 31 -4.40 -20.68 -12.40
N ASN A 32 -3.72 -20.82 -11.25
CA ASN A 32 -2.45 -21.53 -11.19
C ASN A 32 -2.56 -23.01 -11.53
N TRP A 33 -3.64 -23.67 -11.13
CA TRP A 33 -3.84 -25.09 -11.41
C TRP A 33 -4.22 -25.35 -12.85
N LEU A 34 -5.10 -24.52 -13.43
CA LEU A 34 -5.61 -24.66 -14.80
C LEU A 34 -4.65 -24.10 -15.86
N GLY A 35 -3.92 -23.03 -15.54
CA GLY A 35 -2.96 -22.36 -16.42
C GLY A 35 -1.51 -22.67 -16.08
N ALA A 36 -1.25 -23.86 -15.53
CA ALA A 36 0.08 -24.26 -15.07
C ALA A 36 1.10 -24.20 -16.23
N GLY A 37 2.14 -23.37 -16.08
CA GLY A 37 3.19 -23.19 -17.10
C GLY A 37 2.86 -22.16 -18.20
N GLU A 38 1.60 -21.76 -18.37
CA GLU A 38 1.16 -20.80 -19.40
C GLU A 38 0.78 -19.43 -18.81
N GLY A 39 1.05 -19.18 -17.54
CA GLY A 39 0.56 -17.97 -16.87
C GLY A 39 1.05 -16.64 -17.46
N HIS A 40 2.17 -16.66 -18.18
CA HIS A 40 2.74 -15.51 -18.91
C HIS A 40 2.03 -15.22 -20.24
N LEU A 41 1.23 -16.17 -20.74
CA LEU A 41 0.52 -16.11 -22.01
C LEU A 41 -0.91 -15.60 -21.82
N SER A 42 -1.49 -15.08 -22.89
CA SER A 42 -2.92 -14.79 -22.94
C SER A 42 -3.73 -16.10 -22.94
N PRO A 43 -4.85 -16.19 -22.19
CA PRO A 43 -5.53 -15.11 -21.45
C PRO A 43 -5.09 -14.97 -19.98
N TRP A 44 -4.30 -15.90 -19.45
CA TRP A 44 -3.94 -15.98 -18.03
C TRP A 44 -3.21 -14.73 -17.52
N LYS A 45 -2.35 -14.13 -18.34
CA LYS A 45 -1.66 -12.87 -18.03
C LYS A 45 -2.62 -11.75 -17.63
N TYR A 46 -3.74 -11.60 -18.33
CA TYR A 46 -4.73 -10.57 -18.04
C TYR A 46 -5.56 -10.90 -16.80
N LEU A 47 -5.89 -12.18 -16.60
CA LEU A 47 -6.56 -12.63 -15.39
C LEU A 47 -5.71 -12.35 -14.16
N TYR A 48 -4.42 -12.69 -14.18
CA TYR A 48 -3.49 -12.36 -13.09
C TYR A 48 -3.36 -10.86 -12.88
N THR A 49 -3.34 -10.07 -13.95
CA THR A 49 -3.34 -8.59 -13.84
C THR A 49 -4.54 -8.12 -13.03
N VAL A 50 -5.75 -8.54 -13.40
CA VAL A 50 -6.99 -8.15 -12.71
C VAL A 50 -6.95 -8.57 -11.25
N LEU A 51 -6.57 -9.81 -10.95
CA LEU A 51 -6.47 -10.31 -9.57
C LEU A 51 -5.47 -9.51 -8.74
N VAL A 52 -4.30 -9.21 -9.30
CA VAL A 52 -3.27 -8.41 -8.65
C VAL A 52 -3.79 -7.02 -8.31
N TYR A 53 -4.43 -6.31 -9.24
CA TYR A 53 -4.98 -4.99 -8.95
C TYR A 53 -6.12 -5.02 -7.92
N LEU A 54 -7.04 -5.99 -8.04
CA LEU A 54 -8.16 -6.17 -7.11
C LEU A 54 -7.70 -6.50 -5.68
N ALA A 55 -6.59 -7.21 -5.53
CA ALA A 55 -6.02 -7.52 -4.22
C ALA A 55 -5.14 -6.37 -3.68
N CYS A 56 -4.30 -5.77 -4.53
CA CYS A 56 -3.31 -4.77 -4.11
C CYS A 56 -3.94 -3.43 -3.73
N ILE A 57 -4.95 -2.94 -4.46
CA ILE A 57 -5.56 -1.64 -4.16
C ILE A 57 -6.14 -1.60 -2.72
N PRO A 58 -7.04 -2.52 -2.33
CA PRO A 58 -7.56 -2.53 -0.96
C PRO A 58 -6.48 -2.92 0.08
N GLY A 59 -5.52 -3.78 -0.28
CA GLY A 59 -4.41 -4.14 0.61
C GLY A 59 -3.48 -2.96 0.93
N ILE A 60 -3.08 -2.18 -0.07
CA ILE A 60 -2.23 -0.98 0.10
C ILE A 60 -3.00 0.10 0.86
N PHE A 61 -4.29 0.28 0.58
CA PHE A 61 -5.13 1.20 1.34
C PHE A 61 -5.18 0.83 2.82
N ALA A 62 -5.47 -0.44 3.13
CA ALA A 62 -5.49 -0.94 4.51
C ALA A 62 -4.12 -0.79 5.19
N LEU A 63 -3.03 -1.10 4.50
CA LEU A 63 -1.67 -0.92 5.02
C LEU A 63 -1.39 0.56 5.35
N THR A 64 -1.71 1.45 4.41
CA THR A 64 -1.54 2.90 4.57
C THR A 64 -2.33 3.44 5.75
N LEU A 65 -3.59 2.99 5.89
CA LEU A 65 -4.47 3.37 6.99
C LEU A 65 -3.90 2.93 8.35
N ASN A 66 -3.42 1.68 8.45
CA ASN A 66 -2.77 1.18 9.66
C ASN A 66 -1.54 2.04 10.03
N VAL A 67 -0.66 2.30 9.06
CA VAL A 67 0.54 3.11 9.29
C VAL A 67 0.17 4.52 9.75
N TYR A 68 -0.85 5.13 9.12
CA TYR A 68 -1.33 6.46 9.51
C TYR A 68 -1.90 6.47 10.93
N MET A 69 -2.84 5.57 11.25
CA MET A 69 -3.44 5.49 12.59
C MET A 69 -2.39 5.22 13.68
N PHE A 70 -1.38 4.40 13.37
CA PHE A 70 -0.30 4.09 14.29
C PHE A 70 0.65 5.27 14.52
N LEU A 71 1.12 5.92 13.44
CA LEU A 71 2.12 6.99 13.53
C LEU A 71 1.55 8.31 14.07
N PHE A 72 0.35 8.69 13.62
CA PHE A 72 -0.25 10.01 13.90
C PHE A 72 -1.29 9.94 15.02
N GLU A 73 -2.23 9.01 14.95
CA GLU A 73 -3.32 8.92 15.94
C GLU A 73 -2.95 8.12 17.19
N ARG A 74 -1.84 7.37 17.15
CA ARG A 74 -1.38 6.46 18.22
C ARG A 74 -2.47 5.50 18.71
N GLN A 75 -3.41 5.14 17.84
CA GLN A 75 -4.43 4.16 18.21
C GLN A 75 -3.77 2.82 18.50
N PRO A 76 -4.15 2.13 19.60
CA PRO A 76 -3.63 0.81 19.87
C PRO A 76 -4.06 -0.15 18.75
N ILE A 77 -3.10 -0.93 18.24
CA ILE A 77 -3.32 -1.95 17.20
C ILE A 77 -4.39 -2.99 17.63
N MET A 78 -4.69 -3.06 18.92
CA MET A 78 -5.71 -3.96 19.47
C MET A 78 -7.15 -3.51 19.19
N GLU A 79 -7.39 -2.21 18.93
CA GLU A 79 -8.70 -1.67 18.57
C GLU A 79 -8.94 -1.65 17.05
N THR A 80 -7.97 -2.17 16.30
CA THR A 80 -8.00 -2.24 14.84
C THR A 80 -9.14 -3.15 14.35
N ASN A 81 -9.99 -2.62 13.47
CA ASN A 81 -11.02 -3.41 12.79
C ASN A 81 -10.38 -4.44 11.84
N LEU A 82 -10.45 -5.71 12.22
CA LEU A 82 -9.86 -6.83 11.47
C LEU A 82 -10.32 -6.91 10.01
N PHE A 83 -11.58 -6.57 9.71
CA PHE A 83 -12.14 -6.66 8.35
C PHE A 83 -11.60 -5.59 7.41
N ILE A 84 -11.32 -4.39 7.93
CA ILE A 84 -10.92 -3.24 7.12
C ILE A 84 -9.40 -3.11 7.06
N GLN A 85 -8.71 -3.49 8.13
CA GLN A 85 -7.29 -3.23 8.29
C GLN A 85 -6.43 -4.49 8.11
N VAL A 86 -6.87 -5.65 8.58
CA VAL A 86 -6.06 -6.88 8.57
C VAL A 86 -6.39 -7.77 7.37
N LEU A 87 -7.67 -8.04 7.15
CA LEU A 87 -8.16 -8.93 6.10
C LEU A 87 -7.67 -8.54 4.69
N PRO A 88 -7.69 -7.25 4.27
CA PRO A 88 -7.22 -6.89 2.93
C PRO A 88 -5.71 -7.09 2.76
N VAL A 89 -4.92 -6.84 3.80
CA VAL A 89 -3.46 -7.04 3.79
C VAL A 89 -3.13 -8.52 3.67
N LEU A 90 -3.78 -9.36 4.48
CA LEU A 90 -3.60 -10.81 4.41
C LEU A 90 -4.02 -11.38 3.05
N CYS A 91 -5.18 -10.95 2.53
CA CYS A 91 -5.65 -11.38 1.21
C CYS A 91 -4.67 -10.98 0.10
N MET A 92 -4.16 -9.75 0.13
CA MET A 92 -3.15 -9.27 -0.82
C MET A 92 -1.89 -10.13 -0.78
N LEU A 93 -1.33 -10.38 0.40
CA LEU A 93 -0.12 -11.19 0.56
C LEU A 93 -0.33 -12.63 0.08
N LEU A 94 -1.46 -13.25 0.43
CA LEU A 94 -1.79 -14.60 -0.01
C LEU A 94 -1.97 -14.68 -1.53
N THR A 95 -2.72 -13.75 -2.12
CA THR A 95 -2.97 -13.72 -3.56
C THR A 95 -1.67 -13.53 -4.34
N LEU A 96 -0.83 -12.56 -3.95
CA LEU A 96 0.47 -12.34 -4.59
C LEU A 96 1.41 -13.54 -4.42
N TRP A 97 1.43 -14.15 -3.24
CA TRP A 97 2.24 -15.34 -2.98
C TRP A 97 1.83 -16.51 -3.87
N ILE A 98 0.52 -16.73 -4.05
CA ILE A 98 0.01 -17.76 -4.96
C ILE A 98 0.42 -17.45 -6.40
N ILE A 99 0.13 -16.24 -6.90
CA ILE A 99 0.42 -15.87 -8.30
C ILE A 99 1.91 -15.99 -8.62
N LYS A 100 2.80 -15.58 -7.70
CA LYS A 100 4.25 -15.68 -7.84
C LYS A 100 4.74 -17.11 -8.11
N ARG A 101 3.97 -18.16 -7.76
CA ARG A 101 4.35 -19.55 -8.02
C ARG A 101 4.22 -19.96 -9.49
N ASN A 102 3.37 -19.29 -10.28
CA ASN A 102 3.15 -19.63 -11.69
C ASN A 102 3.68 -18.56 -12.66
N VAL A 103 3.75 -17.29 -12.23
CA VAL A 103 4.16 -16.15 -13.07
C VAL A 103 5.11 -15.24 -12.30
N GLN A 104 6.16 -14.75 -12.97
CA GLN A 104 6.99 -13.70 -12.37
C GLN A 104 6.19 -12.40 -12.29
N LEU A 105 6.16 -11.77 -11.12
CA LEU A 105 5.34 -10.56 -10.91
C LEU A 105 5.73 -9.40 -11.85
N VAL A 106 6.99 -9.37 -12.32
CA VAL A 106 7.49 -8.41 -13.31
C VAL A 106 6.80 -8.59 -14.68
N ASP A 107 6.37 -9.81 -15.01
CA ASP A 107 5.68 -10.10 -16.27
C ASP A 107 4.20 -9.69 -16.23
N VAL A 108 3.67 -9.33 -15.05
CA VAL A 108 2.29 -8.89 -14.88
C VAL A 108 2.16 -7.44 -15.36
N PRO A 109 1.34 -7.16 -16.40
CA PRO A 109 1.10 -5.82 -16.90
C PRO A 109 0.77 -4.81 -15.80
N GLY A 110 1.57 -3.76 -15.69
CA GLY A 110 1.30 -2.65 -14.76
C GLY A 110 1.66 -2.92 -13.31
N PHE A 111 2.29 -4.06 -12.98
CA PHE A 111 2.80 -4.32 -11.62
C PHE A 111 3.75 -3.21 -11.14
N ASP A 112 4.58 -2.67 -12.04
CA ASP A 112 5.46 -1.53 -11.75
C ASP A 112 4.70 -0.29 -11.26
N LYS A 113 3.47 -0.06 -11.75
CA LYS A 113 2.63 1.06 -11.30
C LYS A 113 2.20 0.89 -9.85
N ILE A 114 1.94 -0.34 -9.42
CA ILE A 114 1.59 -0.66 -8.02
C ILE A 114 2.81 -0.43 -7.13
N GLY A 115 4.00 -0.90 -7.55
CA GLY A 115 5.25 -0.61 -6.84
C GLY A 115 5.53 0.88 -6.70
N ASN A 116 5.37 1.65 -7.79
CA ASN A 116 5.52 3.10 -7.78
C ASN A 116 4.50 3.79 -6.87
N LEU A 117 3.25 3.32 -6.83
CA LEU A 117 2.22 3.84 -5.93
C LEU A 117 2.64 3.67 -4.46
N VAL A 118 3.06 2.45 -4.07
CA VAL A 118 3.51 2.17 -2.70
C VAL A 118 4.72 3.03 -2.33
N PHE A 119 5.65 3.21 -3.26
CA PHE A 119 6.83 4.05 -3.07
C PHE A 119 6.44 5.51 -2.80
N ILE A 120 5.57 6.10 -3.63
CA ILE A 120 5.09 7.48 -3.44
C ILE A 120 4.37 7.62 -2.10
N ILE A 121 3.46 6.70 -1.77
CA ILE A 121 2.74 6.71 -0.49
C ILE A 121 3.71 6.65 0.68
N THR A 122 4.73 5.78 0.60
CA THR A 122 5.73 5.61 1.66
C THR A 122 6.55 6.90 1.86
N ILE A 123 6.97 7.56 0.78
CA ILE A 123 7.64 8.86 0.84
C ILE A 123 6.74 9.91 1.50
N LEU A 124 5.48 10.00 1.08
CA LEU A 124 4.54 10.98 1.60
C LEU A 124 4.29 10.77 3.10
N ILE A 125 4.03 9.55 3.54
CA ILE A 125 3.83 9.23 4.96
C ILE A 125 5.09 9.52 5.76
N SER A 126 6.27 9.15 5.25
CA SER A 126 7.54 9.43 5.92
C SER A 126 7.79 10.93 6.08
N MET A 127 7.49 11.71 5.04
CA MET A 127 7.58 13.17 5.08
C MET A 127 6.60 13.76 6.11
N MET A 128 5.34 13.35 6.06
CA MET A 128 4.31 13.79 7.03
C MET A 128 4.72 13.44 8.47
N TRP A 129 5.27 12.25 8.70
CA TRP A 129 5.69 11.79 10.02
C TRP A 129 6.87 12.61 10.56
N ILE A 130 7.85 12.96 9.70
CA ILE A 130 8.94 13.86 10.08
C ILE A 130 8.38 15.24 10.49
N ILE A 131 7.44 15.79 9.71
CA ILE A 131 6.82 17.09 9.99
C ILE A 131 6.07 17.07 11.33
N GLU A 132 5.26 16.04 11.56
CA GLU A 132 4.54 15.86 12.81
C GLU A 132 5.51 15.72 14.00
N LYS A 133 6.52 14.86 13.87
CA LYS A 133 7.43 14.56 14.98
C LYS A 133 8.39 15.69 15.31
N THR A 134 8.75 16.52 14.32
CA THR A 134 9.56 17.73 14.54
C THR A 134 8.77 18.85 15.22
N HIS A 135 7.48 18.66 15.52
CA HIS A 135 6.61 19.68 16.07
C HIS A 135 6.81 21.01 15.32
N LEU A 136 6.75 20.98 13.98
CA LEU A 136 6.65 22.17 13.15
C LEU A 136 5.32 22.94 13.40
N PHE A 137 4.67 22.75 14.55
CA PHE A 137 3.72 23.67 15.18
C PHE A 137 4.36 24.99 15.66
N VAL A 138 5.67 25.19 15.47
CA VAL A 138 6.28 26.54 15.54
C VAL A 138 6.17 27.29 14.19
N PHE A 139 5.25 26.89 13.29
CA PHE A 139 5.00 27.65 12.05
C PHE A 139 4.03 28.83 12.19
N THR A 140 3.71 29.26 13.41
CA THR A 140 3.08 30.60 13.60
C THR A 140 4.10 31.67 13.99
N TYR A 141 5.35 31.30 14.36
CA TYR A 141 6.38 32.26 14.81
C TYR A 141 7.78 32.05 14.24
N MET A 142 8.00 31.16 13.25
CA MET A 142 9.32 31.03 12.62
C MET A 142 9.54 32.07 11.50
N PRO A 143 10.61 32.87 11.57
CA PRO A 143 10.97 33.77 10.48
C PRO A 143 11.40 32.99 9.24
N PHE A 144 10.93 33.43 8.08
CA PHE A 144 11.05 32.78 6.76
C PHE A 144 12.48 32.33 6.39
N TYR A 145 13.52 32.98 6.93
CA TYR A 145 14.92 32.59 6.70
C TYR A 145 15.25 31.18 7.23
N GLN A 146 14.63 30.74 8.32
CA GLN A 146 14.91 29.43 8.94
C GLN A 146 14.37 28.29 8.07
N PHE A 147 13.21 28.50 7.45
CA PHE A 147 12.64 27.58 6.46
C PHE A 147 13.56 27.41 5.25
N ILE A 148 14.07 28.53 4.71
CA ILE A 148 15.04 28.50 3.60
C ILE A 148 16.31 27.75 3.99
N LEU A 149 16.81 27.96 5.21
CA LEU A 149 18.00 27.28 5.72
C LEU A 149 17.81 25.77 5.87
N LEU A 150 16.66 25.34 6.40
CA LEU A 150 16.33 23.92 6.54
C LEU A 150 16.13 23.25 5.17
N PHE A 151 15.42 23.91 4.26
CA PHE A 151 15.20 23.44 2.89
C PHE A 151 16.53 23.31 2.12
N ALA A 152 17.41 24.31 2.22
CA ALA A 152 18.75 24.27 1.64
C ALA A 152 19.60 23.16 2.26
N GLY A 153 19.54 22.97 3.57
CA GLY A 153 20.23 21.88 4.28
C GLY A 153 19.79 20.50 3.78
N PHE A 154 18.49 20.30 3.57
CA PHE A 154 17.94 19.04 3.06
C PHE A 154 18.41 18.74 1.64
N LEU A 155 18.43 19.74 0.75
CA LEU A 155 18.94 19.60 -0.61
C LEU A 155 20.44 19.24 -0.64
N ILE A 156 21.24 19.84 0.24
CA ILE A 156 22.67 19.53 0.37
C ILE A 156 22.85 18.10 0.87
N LEU A 157 22.06 17.68 1.86
CA LEU A 157 22.14 16.34 2.44
C LEU A 157 21.80 15.26 1.41
N ILE A 158 20.74 15.47 0.63
CA ILE A 158 20.36 14.59 -0.50
C ILE A 158 21.48 14.55 -1.54
N ARG A 159 22.05 15.70 -1.92
CA ARG A 159 23.17 15.75 -2.87
C ARG A 159 24.39 14.98 -2.35
N TRP A 160 24.69 15.10 -1.05
CA TRP A 160 25.81 14.43 -0.42
C TRP A 160 25.61 12.90 -0.33
N LEU A 161 24.41 12.46 0.06
CA LEU A 161 24.00 11.06 0.05
C LEU A 161 24.08 10.46 -1.35
N TRP A 162 23.62 11.19 -2.37
CA TRP A 162 23.70 10.74 -3.77
C TRP A 162 25.16 10.61 -4.23
N SER A 163 26.03 11.55 -3.86
CA SER A 163 27.44 11.48 -4.21
C SER A 163 28.17 10.30 -3.57
N ARG A 164 27.70 9.82 -2.40
CA ARG A 164 28.23 8.63 -1.72
C ARG A 164 27.70 7.30 -2.26
N MET A 165 26.56 7.29 -2.93
CA MET A 165 25.99 6.07 -3.54
C MET A 165 26.48 5.83 -4.97
N VAL A 166 27.07 6.85 -5.61
CA VAL A 166 27.52 6.79 -7.01
C VAL A 166 29.06 6.70 -7.13
N SER A 167 29.81 6.66 -6.01
CA SER A 167 31.24 6.28 -5.97
C SER A 167 31.43 4.90 -5.36
#